data_AF-A0A0Q8DSL3-F1
#
_entry.id   AF-A0A0Q8DSL3-F1
#
_cell.length_a   1.000
_cell.length_b   1.000
_cell.length_c   1.000
_cell.angle_alpha   90.00
_cell.angle_beta   90.00
_cell.angle_gamma   90.00
#
_symmetry.space_group_name_H-M   'P 1'
#
loop_
_entity.id
_entity.type
_entity.pdbx_description
1 polymer ?
#
loop_
_entity_poly.entity_id
_entity_poly.type
_entity_poly.pdbx_seq_one_letter_code
_entity_poly.pdbx_strand_id
1 'polypeptide(L)'
;MKTDFAAQCRFFTGEDACRIALKAYYAAARDLDPPPGEPWEVDGVPYATASDFADAFNDQMRARLALLALDRLGEFVAPSHLWDPVVLAGRIEPEKMAPIISKLETDNRKDDADFSGQKMHGLPPDDNAVHNQVSSRVESNG
;
A
#
# COMPACT_ATOMS: atom_id res chain seq x y z
N MET A 1 -4.39 -24.13 33.47
CA MET A 1 -3.73 -22.98 32.82
C MET A 1 -4.55 -22.62 31.58
N LYS A 2 -4.96 -21.36 31.38
CA LYS A 2 -5.63 -20.95 30.13
C LYS A 2 -4.55 -20.66 29.08
N THR A 3 -4.72 -21.20 27.88
CA THR A 3 -3.83 -20.92 26.74
C THR A 3 -4.03 -19.47 26.28
N ASP A 4 -2.94 -18.71 26.18
CA ASP A 4 -2.94 -17.37 25.60
C ASP A 4 -2.72 -17.49 24.08
N PHE A 5 -3.82 -17.50 23.32
CA PHE A 5 -3.78 -17.56 21.86
C PHE A 5 -3.12 -16.32 21.24
N ALA A 6 -3.14 -15.15 21.91
CA ALA A 6 -2.50 -13.95 21.39
C ALA A 6 -0.97 -14.04 21.49
N ALA A 7 -0.45 -14.66 22.55
CA ALA A 7 0.97 -14.96 22.66
C ALA A 7 1.44 -15.96 21.58
N GLN A 8 0.59 -16.91 21.18
CA GLN A 8 0.90 -17.86 20.11
C GLN A 8 0.98 -17.22 18.73
N CYS A 9 0.31 -16.08 18.51
CA CYS A 9 0.43 -15.30 17.28
C CYS A 9 1.75 -14.52 17.18
N ARG A 10 2.51 -14.38 18.27
CA ARG A 10 3.78 -13.62 18.30
C ARG A 10 4.96 -14.57 18.16
N PHE A 11 5.48 -14.73 16.94
CA PHE A 11 6.64 -15.59 16.67
C PHE A 11 8.00 -14.89 16.82
N PHE A 12 7.99 -13.59 17.14
CA PHE A 12 9.18 -12.79 17.44
C PHE A 12 8.99 -11.94 18.68
N THR A 13 10.10 -11.62 19.35
CA THR A 13 10.09 -10.81 20.58
C THR A 13 10.10 -9.31 20.26
N GLY A 14 9.84 -8.47 21.27
CA GLY A 14 10.02 -7.03 21.12
C GLY A 14 11.48 -6.64 20.77
N GLU A 15 12.44 -7.36 21.33
CA GLU A 15 13.87 -7.16 21.03
C GLU A 15 14.20 -7.49 19.57
N ASP A 16 13.64 -8.59 19.03
CA ASP A 16 13.76 -8.92 17.62
C ASP A 16 13.22 -7.79 16.74
N ALA A 17 12.08 -7.22 17.10
CA ALA A 17 11.47 -6.11 16.36
C ALA A 17 12.36 -4.87 16.35
N CYS A 18 12.89 -4.44 17.50
CA CYS A 18 13.80 -3.29 17.58
C CYS A 18 15.09 -3.51 16.77
N ARG A 19 15.68 -4.71 16.88
CA ARG A 19 16.89 -5.07 16.14
C ARG A 19 16.66 -5.08 14.63
N ILE A 20 15.51 -5.58 14.17
CA ILE A 20 15.13 -5.58 12.77
C ILE A 20 14.91 -4.14 12.28
N ALA A 21 14.19 -3.31 13.04
CA ALA A 21 13.97 -1.92 12.71
C ALA A 21 15.29 -1.15 12.53
N LEU A 22 16.24 -1.33 13.45
CA LEU A 22 17.54 -0.66 13.32
C LEU A 22 18.31 -1.13 12.07
N LYS A 23 18.31 -2.43 11.78
CA LYS A 23 18.94 -2.97 10.56
C LYS A 23 18.27 -2.50 9.28
N ALA A 24 16.94 -2.36 9.29
CA ALA A 24 16.18 -1.85 8.15
C ALA A 24 16.49 -0.36 7.93
N TYR A 25 16.59 0.43 9.00
CA TYR A 25 16.94 1.85 8.94
C TYR A 25 18.28 2.07 8.24
N TYR A 26 19.34 1.40 8.70
CA TYR A 26 20.66 1.56 8.09
C TYR A 26 20.73 1.03 6.64
N ALA A 27 19.96 -0.01 6.32
CA ALA A 27 19.90 -0.51 4.96
C ALA A 27 19.18 0.47 4.03
N ALA A 28 18.03 0.99 4.45
CA ALA A 28 17.28 1.99 3.69
C ALA A 28 18.08 3.27 3.47
N ALA A 29 18.81 3.74 4.49
CA ALA A 29 19.70 4.90 4.35
C ALA A 29 20.76 4.66 3.26
N ARG A 30 21.41 3.49 3.28
CA ARG A 30 22.42 3.12 2.29
C ARG A 30 21.85 2.97 0.87
N ASP A 31 20.63 2.46 0.73
CA ASP A 31 20.01 2.25 -0.58
C ASP A 31 19.60 3.58 -1.26
N LEU A 32 19.52 4.66 -0.49
CA LEU A 32 19.26 6.02 -0.98
C LEU A 32 20.52 6.86 -1.14
N ASP A 33 21.69 6.33 -0.80
CA ASP A 33 22.93 7.02 -1.11
C ASP A 33 23.11 7.05 -2.64
N PRO A 34 23.46 8.22 -3.22
CA PRO A 34 23.82 8.28 -4.61
C PRO A 34 25.06 7.41 -4.87
N PRO A 35 25.22 6.86 -6.08
CA PRO A 35 26.41 6.09 -6.43
C PRO A 35 27.70 6.88 -6.11
N PRO A 36 28.81 6.21 -5.77
CA PRO A 36 30.04 6.90 -5.42
C PRO A 36 30.49 7.90 -6.50
N GLY A 37 30.55 9.18 -6.14
CA GLY A 37 30.94 10.27 -7.04
C GLY A 37 29.78 11.02 -7.68
N GLU A 38 28.54 10.53 -7.56
CA GLU A 38 27.34 11.22 -8.01
C GLU A 38 26.88 12.27 -6.96
N PRO A 39 26.30 13.39 -7.39
CA PRO A 39 25.81 14.43 -6.48
C PRO A 39 24.49 14.01 -5.81
N TRP A 40 24.22 14.59 -4.65
CA TRP A 40 22.93 14.47 -3.96
C TRP A 40 21.80 15.27 -4.61
N GLU A 41 22.12 16.08 -5.61
CA GLU A 41 21.20 16.96 -6.32
C GLU A 41 21.56 16.99 -7.81
N VAL A 42 20.57 16.79 -8.67
CA VAL A 42 20.69 16.87 -10.13
C VAL A 42 19.64 17.85 -10.65
N ASP A 43 20.09 18.93 -11.31
CA ASP A 43 19.21 19.98 -11.85
C ASP A 43 18.22 20.59 -10.85
N GLY A 44 18.65 20.76 -9.58
CA GLY A 44 17.79 21.31 -8.52
C GLY A 44 16.87 20.29 -7.84
N VAL A 45 16.93 19.02 -8.25
CA VAL A 45 16.11 17.94 -7.71
C VAL A 45 16.96 17.05 -6.82
N PRO A 46 16.54 16.78 -5.56
CA PRO A 46 17.27 15.88 -4.69
C PRO A 46 17.23 14.44 -5.24
N TYR A 47 18.34 13.71 -5.07
CA TYR A 47 18.49 12.32 -5.50
C TYR A 47 17.44 11.39 -4.84
N ALA A 48 17.11 11.65 -3.58
CA ALA A 48 16.11 10.94 -2.82
C ALA A 48 15.35 11.89 -1.88
N THR A 49 14.09 11.56 -1.59
CA THR A 49 13.20 12.31 -0.72
C THR A 49 12.92 11.55 0.59
N ALA A 50 12.28 12.23 1.54
CA ALA A 50 11.80 11.58 2.77
C ALA A 50 10.78 10.47 2.49
N SER A 51 10.00 10.59 1.41
CA SER A 51 9.06 9.55 0.98
C SER A 51 9.80 8.31 0.48
N ASP A 52 10.84 8.50 -0.33
CA ASP A 52 11.67 7.39 -0.83
C ASP A 52 12.31 6.63 0.34
N PHE A 53 12.73 7.37 1.39
CA PHE A 53 13.24 6.74 2.61
C PHE A 53 12.19 5.93 3.35
N ALA A 54 10.98 6.47 3.50
CA ALA A 54 9.90 5.78 4.17
C ALA A 54 9.54 4.46 3.45
N ASP A 55 9.50 4.48 2.12
CA ASP A 55 9.22 3.31 1.28
C ASP A 55 10.35 2.29 1.38
N ALA A 56 11.60 2.71 1.20
CA ALA A 56 12.77 1.83 1.33
C ALA A 56 12.84 1.20 2.73
N PHE A 57 12.58 1.97 3.79
CA PHE A 57 12.55 1.46 5.16
C PHE A 57 11.46 0.41 5.36
N ASN A 58 10.26 0.66 4.88
CA ASN A 58 9.14 -0.27 4.97
C ASN A 58 9.43 -1.58 4.22
N ASP A 59 10.02 -1.52 3.03
CA ASP A 59 10.38 -2.71 2.26
C ASP A 59 11.49 -3.51 2.92
N GLN A 60 12.53 -2.84 3.45
CA GLN A 60 13.60 -3.48 4.21
C GLN A 60 13.06 -4.15 5.50
N MET A 61 12.07 -3.53 6.16
CA MET A 61 11.35 -4.12 7.30
C MET A 61 10.60 -5.39 6.89
N ARG A 62 9.80 -5.32 5.82
CA ARG A 62 8.99 -6.43 5.32
C ARG A 62 9.85 -7.64 4.93
N ALA A 63 10.92 -7.40 4.18
CA ALA A 63 11.84 -8.45 3.75
C ALA A 63 12.50 -9.16 4.94
N ARG A 64 12.96 -8.41 5.95
CA ARG A 64 13.60 -9.01 7.14
C ARG A 64 12.63 -9.79 8.00
N LEU A 65 11.41 -9.31 8.18
CA LEU A 65 10.38 -10.05 8.91
C LEU A 65 10.01 -11.35 8.18
N ALA A 66 9.89 -11.33 6.86
CA ALA A 66 9.63 -12.52 6.05
C ALA A 66 10.78 -13.54 6.13
N LEU A 67 12.02 -13.07 6.12
CA LEU A 67 13.19 -13.93 6.31
C LEU A 67 13.26 -14.51 7.74
N LEU A 68 12.90 -13.75 8.77
CA LEU A 68 12.82 -14.26 10.12
C LEU A 68 11.72 -15.32 10.26
N ALA A 69 10.57 -15.13 9.61
CA ALA A 69 9.50 -16.11 9.55
C ALA A 69 9.98 -17.40 8.86
N LEU A 70 10.69 -17.29 7.73
CA LEU A 70 11.27 -18.44 7.04
C LEU A 70 12.23 -19.23 7.95
N ASP A 71 13.10 -18.54 8.68
CA ASP A 71 14.07 -19.17 9.59
C ASP A 71 13.40 -19.91 10.77
N ARG A 72 12.33 -19.33 11.35
CA ARG A 72 11.71 -19.86 12.57
C ARG A 72 10.53 -20.79 12.33
N LEU A 73 9.78 -20.55 11.27
CA LEU A 73 8.52 -21.26 10.97
C LEU A 73 8.68 -22.19 9.76
N GLY A 74 9.79 -22.10 9.02
CA GLY A 74 10.00 -22.87 7.80
C GLY A 74 9.18 -22.38 6.61
N GLU A 75 8.51 -21.23 6.73
CA GLU A 75 7.64 -20.68 5.71
C GLU A 75 7.99 -19.21 5.46
N PHE A 76 8.17 -18.86 4.19
CA PHE A 76 8.31 -17.47 3.78
C PHE A 76 6.92 -16.84 3.70
N VAL A 77 6.59 -16.01 4.68
CA VAL A 77 5.32 -15.29 4.71
C VAL A 77 5.60 -13.81 4.49
N ALA A 78 5.20 -13.31 3.32
CA ALA A 78 5.19 -11.88 3.08
C ALA A 78 4.19 -11.21 4.05
N PRO A 79 4.54 -10.08 4.69
CA PRO A 79 3.60 -9.34 5.52
C PRO A 79 2.32 -9.04 4.75
N SER A 80 1.19 -9.36 5.38
CA SER A 80 -0.12 -9.22 4.75
C SER A 80 -0.45 -7.74 4.50
N HIS A 81 -0.83 -7.43 3.26
CA HIS A 81 -1.38 -6.12 2.86
C HIS A 81 -2.82 -5.91 3.33
N LEU A 82 -3.39 -6.86 4.09
CA LEU A 82 -4.76 -6.76 4.62
C LEU A 82 -4.95 -5.62 5.62
N TRP A 83 -3.87 -5.00 6.08
CA TRP A 83 -3.90 -3.86 6.99
C TRP A 83 -3.61 -2.58 6.24
N ASP A 84 -4.65 -1.82 5.94
CA ASP A 84 -4.54 -0.48 5.35
C ASP A 84 -3.78 0.46 6.31
N PRO A 85 -2.58 0.97 5.92
CA PRO A 85 -1.79 1.87 6.74
C PRO A 85 -2.52 3.16 7.12
N VAL A 86 -3.41 3.68 6.26
CA VAL A 86 -4.18 4.90 6.51
C VAL A 86 -5.17 4.67 7.64
N VAL A 87 -5.88 3.53 7.60
CA VAL A 87 -6.82 3.12 8.66
C VAL A 87 -6.07 2.89 9.98
N LEU A 88 -4.90 2.25 9.93
CA LEU A 88 -4.07 2.06 11.12
C LEU A 88 -3.59 3.38 11.71
N ALA A 89 -3.06 4.28 10.88
CA ALA A 89 -2.61 5.61 11.31
C ALA A 89 -3.76 6.41 11.93
N GLY A 90 -4.96 6.33 11.33
CA GLY A 90 -6.16 6.98 11.87
C GLY A 90 -6.59 6.48 13.25
N ARG A 91 -6.25 5.23 13.61
CA ARG A 91 -6.50 4.70 14.96
C ARG A 91 -5.48 5.19 15.99
N ILE A 92 -4.26 5.48 15.57
CA ILE A 92 -3.15 5.92 16.44
C ILE A 92 -3.24 7.44 16.66
N GLU A 93 -3.42 8.20 15.58
CA GLU A 93 -3.37 9.67 15.55
C GLU A 93 -4.62 10.25 14.84
N PRO A 94 -5.83 10.09 15.43
CA PRO A 94 -7.08 10.39 14.75
C PRO A 94 -7.22 11.86 14.32
N GLU A 95 -6.79 12.80 15.16
CA GLU A 95 -6.92 14.23 14.88
C GLU A 95 -6.04 14.67 13.69
N LYS A 96 -4.83 14.13 13.58
CA LYS A 96 -3.91 14.42 12.47
C LYS A 96 -4.38 13.77 11.17
N MET A 97 -4.94 12.58 11.24
CA MET A 97 -5.36 11.82 10.07
C MET A 97 -6.74 12.19 9.54
N ALA A 98 -7.63 12.76 10.37
CA ALA A 98 -8.96 13.18 9.97
C ALA A 98 -9.01 14.01 8.67
N PRO A 99 -8.22 15.09 8.49
CA PRO A 99 -8.23 15.86 7.23
C PRO A 99 -7.71 15.05 6.03
N ILE A 100 -6.75 14.15 6.24
CA ILE A 100 -6.17 13.31 5.18
C ILE A 100 -7.19 12.27 4.71
N ILE A 101 -7.83 11.58 5.65
CA ILE A 101 -8.88 10.60 5.38
C ILE A 101 -10.05 11.29 4.66
N SER A 102 -10.49 12.45 5.14
CA SER A 102 -11.58 13.21 4.51
C SER A 102 -11.24 13.61 3.07
N LYS A 103 -9.99 14.02 2.80
CA LYS A 103 -9.53 14.30 1.44
C LYS A 103 -9.53 13.05 0.56
N LEU A 104 -8.95 11.94 1.04
CA LEU A 104 -8.91 10.67 0.31
C LEU A 104 -10.32 10.15 -0.03
N GLU A 105 -11.24 10.18 0.92
CA GLU A 105 -12.64 9.80 0.67
C GLU A 105 -13.32 10.71 -0.35
N THR A 106 -12.96 12.00 -0.38
CA THR A 106 -13.50 12.96 -1.35
C THR A 106 -12.94 12.69 -2.75
N ASP A 107 -11.65 12.39 -2.85
CA ASP A 107 -10.99 12.09 -4.13
C ASP A 107 -11.46 10.73 -4.67
N ASN A 108 -11.55 9.69 -3.84
CA ASN A 108 -12.13 8.40 -4.22
C ASN A 108 -13.59 8.55 -4.70
N ARG A 109 -14.39 9.40 -4.04
CA ARG A 109 -15.76 9.70 -4.50
C ARG A 109 -15.81 10.40 -5.86
N LYS A 110 -14.80 11.21 -6.20
CA LYS A 110 -14.71 11.82 -7.54
C LYS A 110 -14.34 10.78 -8.58
N ASP A 111 -13.37 9.92 -8.26
CA ASP A 111 -12.92 8.85 -9.15
C ASP A 111 -14.06 7.85 -9.40
N ASP A 112 -14.80 7.47 -8.36
CA ASP A 112 -16.01 6.64 -8.47
C ASP A 112 -17.10 7.32 -9.31
N ALA A 113 -17.29 8.64 -9.19
CA ALA A 113 -18.24 9.40 -10.02
C ALA A 113 -17.79 9.48 -11.50
N ASP A 114 -16.47 9.52 -11.74
CA ASP A 114 -15.87 9.52 -13.07
C ASP A 114 -15.93 8.13 -13.72
N PHE A 115 -15.77 7.05 -12.94
CA PHE A 115 -15.87 5.66 -13.41
C PHE A 115 -17.31 5.14 -13.54
N SER A 116 -18.22 5.56 -12.67
CA SER A 116 -19.66 5.19 -12.71
C SER A 116 -20.46 5.96 -13.77
N GLY A 117 -19.83 6.89 -14.49
CA GLY A 117 -20.45 7.65 -15.56
C GLY A 117 -21.44 8.73 -15.10
N GLN A 118 -21.44 9.13 -13.82
CA GLN A 118 -22.26 10.26 -13.36
C GLN A 118 -21.84 11.62 -13.97
N LYS A 119 -20.63 11.70 -14.57
CA LYS A 119 -20.20 12.80 -15.43
C LYS A 119 -20.28 12.49 -16.94
N MET A 120 -20.98 11.45 -17.40
CA MET A 120 -21.26 11.22 -18.83
C MET A 120 -22.37 12.14 -19.37
N HIS A 121 -22.29 13.44 -19.08
CA HIS A 121 -23.14 14.47 -19.70
C HIS A 121 -22.43 15.23 -20.84
N GLY A 122 -21.43 14.60 -21.47
CA GLY A 122 -20.62 15.24 -22.52
C GLY A 122 -20.39 14.41 -23.78
N LEU A 123 -21.02 13.25 -23.96
CA LEU A 123 -20.93 12.50 -25.22
C LEU A 123 -22.13 12.81 -26.12
N PRO A 124 -21.91 13.13 -27.41
CA PRO A 124 -22.99 13.24 -28.39
C PRO A 124 -23.79 11.93 -28.47
N PRO A 125 -25.11 11.99 -28.78
CA PRO A 125 -26.03 10.86 -28.67
C PRO A 125 -25.63 9.57 -29.41
N ASP A 126 -24.79 9.65 -30.45
CA ASP A 126 -24.52 8.52 -31.35
C ASP A 126 -23.59 7.45 -30.76
N ASP A 127 -22.82 7.75 -29.69
CA ASP A 127 -21.88 6.79 -29.08
C ASP A 127 -22.49 5.93 -27.95
N ASN A 128 -23.75 6.18 -27.56
CA ASN A 128 -24.41 5.46 -26.47
C ASN A 128 -25.09 4.13 -26.88
N ALA A 129 -25.02 3.76 -28.16
CA ALA A 129 -25.75 2.59 -28.69
C ALA A 129 -25.03 1.25 -28.46
N VAL A 130 -23.71 1.24 -28.21
CA VAL A 130 -22.92 -0.01 -28.16
C VAL A 130 -23.05 -0.76 -26.83
N HIS A 131 -23.32 -0.06 -25.72
CA HIS A 131 -23.33 -0.67 -24.37
C HIS A 131 -24.72 -1.04 -23.83
N ASN A 132 -25.82 -0.69 -24.53
CA ASN A 132 -27.19 -1.01 -24.11
C ASN A 132 -27.88 -2.10 -24.93
N GLN A 133 -27.14 -2.87 -25.74
CA GLN A 133 -27.72 -4.07 -26.34
C GLN A 133 -27.82 -5.19 -25.29
N VAL A 134 -28.99 -5.24 -24.66
CA VAL A 134 -29.50 -6.43 -23.99
C VAL A 134 -29.45 -7.58 -24.99
N SER A 135 -28.53 -8.51 -24.75
CA SER A 135 -28.37 -9.72 -25.56
C SER A 135 -29.58 -10.62 -25.33
N SER A 136 -30.62 -10.48 -26.15
CA SER A 136 -31.70 -11.47 -26.26
C SER A 136 -31.42 -12.38 -27.46
N ARG A 137 -30.58 -13.39 -27.22
CA ARG A 137 -30.44 -14.53 -28.11
C ARG A 137 -31.47 -15.59 -27.70
N VAL A 138 -32.57 -15.73 -28.43
CA VAL A 138 -33.36 -16.97 -28.46
C VAL A 138 -33.83 -17.25 -29.89
N GLU A 139 -33.06 -18.13 -30.53
CA GLU A 139 -33.44 -19.20 -31.49
C GLU A 139 -34.78 -19.11 -32.23
N SER A 140 -34.72 -19.17 -33.56
CA SER A 140 -35.74 -19.85 -34.37
C SER A 140 -35.05 -20.79 -35.36
N ASN A 141 -34.90 -22.05 -34.95
CA ASN A 141 -34.82 -23.18 -35.85
C ASN A 141 -36.25 -23.53 -36.29
N GLY A 142 -36.48 -23.59 -37.61
CA GLY A 142 -37.75 -24.00 -38.23
C GLY A 142 -37.88 -23.47 -39.64
#